data_AF-A0A536PMW1-F1
#
_entry.id   AF-A0A536PMW1-F1
#
_cell.length_a   1.000
_cell.length_b   1.000
_cell.length_c   1.000
_cell.angle_alpha   90.00
_cell.angle_beta   90.00
_cell.angle_gamma   90.00
#
_symmetry.space_group_name_H-M   'P 1'
#
loop_
_entity.id
_entity.type
_entity.pdbx_description
1 polymer ?
#
loop_
_entity_poly.entity_id
_entity_poly.type
_entity_poly.pdbx_seq_one_letter_code
_entity_poly.pdbx_strand_id
1 'polypeptide(L)'
;DFRPDAPPPGWSKEFDAWAAETLARGDVDALVDYRRTAPGLPYAHPTVDHFVPLFVALGASLDETPRTVIDGYFLGLSKRSVEFA
;
A
#
# COMPACT_ATOMS: atom_id res chain seq x y z
N ASP A 1 -1.93 11.79 -17.56
CA ASP A 1 -2.01 13.15 -17.00
C ASP A 1 -0.91 13.25 -15.95
N PHE A 2 0.04 14.18 -16.11
CA PHE A 2 1.22 14.31 -15.23
C PHE A 2 1.09 15.47 -14.24
N ARG A 3 -0.13 16.00 -14.03
CA ARG A 3 -0.34 16.99 -12.98
C ARG A 3 -0.20 16.32 -11.61
N PRO A 4 0.48 16.95 -10.63
CA PRO A 4 0.63 16.42 -9.27
C PRO A 4 -0.69 16.00 -8.61
N ASP A 5 -1.75 16.74 -8.88
CA ASP A 5 -3.10 16.62 -8.32
C ASP A 5 -4.09 15.93 -9.28
N ALA A 6 -3.61 15.36 -10.40
CA ALA A 6 -4.47 14.58 -11.28
C ALA A 6 -5.13 13.44 -10.49
N PRO A 7 -6.42 13.15 -10.75
CA PRO A 7 -7.06 11.99 -10.16
C PRO A 7 -6.23 10.72 -10.43
N PRO A 8 -5.91 9.93 -9.40
CA PRO A 8 -5.15 8.71 -9.60
C PRO A 8 -5.93 7.74 -10.51
N PRO A 9 -5.23 6.89 -11.27
CA PRO A 9 -5.85 5.83 -12.04
C PRO A 9 -6.52 4.80 -11.12
N GLY A 10 -7.47 4.04 -11.66
CA GLY A 10 -8.23 3.02 -10.92
C GLY A 10 -7.32 2.02 -10.19
N TRP A 11 -6.34 1.46 -10.90
CA TRP A 11 -5.40 0.50 -10.35
C TRP A 11 -4.61 1.02 -9.13
N SER A 12 -4.33 2.33 -9.06
CA SER A 12 -3.63 2.92 -7.91
C SER A 12 -4.56 3.08 -6.71
N LYS A 13 -5.79 3.53 -6.96
CA LYS A 13 -6.82 3.65 -5.92
C LYS A 13 -7.19 2.32 -5.30
N GLU A 14 -7.42 1.32 -6.15
CA GLU A 14 -7.83 -0.01 -5.73
C GLU A 14 -6.75 -0.69 -4.91
N PHE A 15 -5.48 -0.64 -5.35
CA PHE A 15 -4.38 -1.21 -4.59
C PHE A 15 -4.16 -0.48 -3.26
N ASP A 16 -4.21 0.86 -3.25
CA ASP A 16 -4.04 1.64 -2.02
C ASP A 16 -5.16 1.36 -1.00
N ALA A 17 -6.42 1.30 -1.45
CA ALA A 17 -7.56 0.97 -0.60
C ALA A 17 -7.42 -0.45 -0.03
N TRP A 18 -7.08 -1.43 -0.88
CA TRP A 18 -6.82 -2.80 -0.44
C TRP A 18 -5.71 -2.87 0.61
N ALA A 19 -4.59 -2.17 0.39
CA ALA A 19 -3.47 -2.14 1.34
C ALA A 19 -3.90 -1.53 2.68
N ALA A 20 -4.66 -0.43 2.65
CA ALA A 20 -5.20 0.24 3.83
C ALA A 20 -6.07 -0.68 4.69
N GLU A 21 -7.05 -1.33 4.05
CA GLU A 21 -7.99 -2.22 4.73
C GLU A 21 -7.28 -3.46 5.28
N THR A 22 -6.33 -4.01 4.52
CA THR A 22 -5.59 -5.21 4.91
C THR A 22 -4.66 -4.93 6.10
N LEU A 23 -3.97 -3.79 6.09
CA LEU A 23 -3.20 -3.31 7.24
C LEU A 23 -4.09 -3.06 8.47
N ALA A 24 -5.24 -2.42 8.29
CA ALA A 24 -6.18 -2.15 9.40
C ALA A 24 -6.75 -3.43 10.04
N ARG A 25 -6.86 -4.53 9.27
CA ARG A 25 -7.25 -5.85 9.78
C ARG A 25 -6.11 -6.64 10.41
N GLY A 26 -4.85 -6.20 10.28
CA GLY A 26 -3.68 -6.99 10.67
C GLY A 26 -3.53 -8.27 9.85
N ASP A 27 -4.02 -8.27 8.61
CA ASP A 27 -4.10 -9.45 7.74
C ASP A 27 -2.77 -9.66 7.00
N VAL A 28 -1.76 -10.11 7.75
CA VAL A 28 -0.38 -10.28 7.27
C VAL A 28 -0.31 -11.29 6.12
N ASP A 29 -1.11 -12.36 6.18
CA ASP A 29 -1.15 -13.39 5.14
C ASP A 29 -1.59 -12.80 3.80
N ALA A 30 -2.64 -11.98 3.78
CA ALA A 30 -3.07 -11.30 2.57
C ALA A 30 -2.05 -10.28 2.06
N LEU A 31 -1.36 -9.56 2.96
CA LEU A 31 -0.27 -8.65 2.56
C LEU A 31 0.86 -9.41 1.86
N VAL A 32 1.31 -10.53 2.44
CA VAL A 32 2.38 -11.35 1.85
C VAL A 32 1.94 -11.96 0.52
N ASP A 33 0.67 -12.36 0.40
CA ASP A 33 0.09 -12.90 -0.83
C ASP A 33 -0.47 -11.84 -1.81
N TYR A 34 -0.05 -10.57 -1.69
CA TYR A 34 -0.60 -9.45 -2.48
C TYR A 34 -0.63 -9.72 -3.99
N ARG A 35 0.30 -10.54 -4.51
CA ARG A 35 0.34 -10.87 -5.94
C ARG A 35 -0.89 -11.62 -6.43
N ARG A 36 -1.57 -12.33 -5.53
CA ARG A 36 -2.77 -13.12 -5.82
C ARG A 36 -4.04 -12.44 -5.32
N THR A 37 -3.93 -11.65 -4.25
CA THR A 37 -5.08 -11.10 -3.53
C THR A 37 -5.33 -9.61 -3.81
N ALA A 38 -4.31 -8.84 -4.19
CA ALA A 38 -4.43 -7.41 -4.39
C ALA A 38 -4.93 -7.05 -5.80
N PRO A 39 -5.83 -6.06 -5.94
CA PRO A 39 -6.27 -5.52 -7.22
C PRO A 39 -5.21 -4.62 -7.85
N GLY A 40 -5.36 -4.25 -9.12
CA GLY A 40 -4.50 -3.23 -9.76
C GLY A 40 -3.10 -3.70 -10.20
N LEU A 41 -2.72 -4.95 -9.94
CA LEU A 41 -1.54 -5.55 -10.55
C LEU A 41 -1.73 -5.82 -12.06
N PRO A 42 -0.65 -5.75 -12.86
CA PRO A 42 0.73 -5.44 -12.47
C PRO A 42 1.02 -3.93 -12.39
N TYR A 43 0.05 -3.06 -12.66
CA TYR A 43 0.29 -1.62 -12.79
C TYR A 43 0.71 -0.94 -11.48
N ALA A 44 0.11 -1.32 -10.36
CA ALA A 44 0.45 -0.77 -9.05
C ALA A 44 1.89 -1.10 -8.62
N HIS A 45 2.34 -2.32 -8.90
CA HIS A 45 3.69 -2.80 -8.62
C HIS A 45 4.19 -3.68 -9.77
N PRO A 46 4.80 -3.08 -10.80
CA PRO A 46 5.39 -3.84 -11.92
C PRO A 46 6.56 -4.72 -11.48
N THR A 47 7.27 -4.25 -10.46
CA THR A 47 8.28 -4.99 -9.69
C THR A 47 7.95 -4.89 -8.20
N VAL A 48 8.63 -5.70 -7.39
CA VAL A 48 8.37 -5.77 -5.95
C VAL A 48 8.92 -4.59 -5.16
N ASP A 49 9.89 -3.87 -5.72
CA ASP A 49 10.85 -3.04 -4.97
C ASP A 49 10.18 -1.99 -4.08
N HIS A 50 9.06 -1.42 -4.51
CA HIS A 50 8.38 -0.36 -3.78
C HIS A 50 7.43 -0.86 -2.69
N PHE A 51 6.99 -2.12 -2.74
CA PHE A 51 6.11 -2.70 -1.72
C PHE A 51 6.89 -3.46 -0.63
N VAL A 52 8.06 -4.01 -0.99
CA VAL A 52 8.92 -4.79 -0.08
C VAL A 52 9.28 -4.08 1.24
N PRO A 53 9.60 -2.76 1.27
CA PRO A 53 9.96 -2.08 2.52
C PRO A 53 8.89 -2.15 3.62
N LEU A 54 7.61 -2.24 3.23
CA LEU A 54 6.51 -2.39 4.19
C LEU A 54 6.67 -3.64 5.06
N PHE A 55 7.10 -4.76 4.48
CA PHE A 55 7.25 -6.03 5.19
C PHE A 55 8.43 -6.03 6.18
N VAL A 56 9.45 -5.23 5.91
CA VAL A 56 10.57 -5.05 6.85
C VAL A 56 10.10 -4.32 8.10
N ALA A 57 9.35 -3.22 7.92
CA ALA A 57 8.76 -2.47 9.03
C ALA A 57 7.74 -3.31 9.81
N LEU A 58 6.81 -3.96 9.11
CA LEU A 58 5.80 -4.84 9.71
C LEU A 58 6.44 -5.98 10.52
N GLY A 59 7.46 -6.63 9.97
CA GLY A 59 8.16 -7.73 10.65
C GLY A 59 8.96 -7.29 11.88
N ALA A 60 9.39 -6.02 11.95
CA ALA A 60 10.07 -5.47 13.12
C ALA A 60 9.09 -5.03 14.23
N SER A 61 7.81 -4.87 13.90
CA SER A 61 6.77 -4.28 14.74
C SER A 61 5.54 -5.19 14.86
N LEU A 62 5.72 -6.52 14.97
CA LEU A 62 4.61 -7.50 14.96
C LEU A 62 3.59 -7.30 16.10
N ASP A 63 4.02 -6.71 17.21
CA ASP A 63 3.17 -6.45 18.39
C ASP A 63 2.54 -5.03 18.37
N GLU A 64 2.80 -4.23 17.34
CA GLU A 64 2.31 -2.85 17.22
C GLU A 64 1.14 -2.77 16.24
N THR A 65 0.24 -1.80 16.47
CA THR A 65 -0.90 -1.60 15.57
C THR A 65 -0.54 -0.58 14.48
N PRO A 66 -0.61 -0.93 13.19
CA PRO A 66 -0.27 0.00 12.11
C PRO A 66 -1.27 1.15 12.03
N ARG A 67 -0.76 2.38 11.91
CA ARG A 67 -1.53 3.59 11.70
C ARG A 67 -1.11 4.28 10.41
N THR A 68 -2.06 4.59 9.54
CA THR A 68 -1.78 5.48 8.41
C THR A 68 -1.65 6.92 8.91
N VAL A 69 -0.50 7.54 8.67
CA VAL A 69 -0.21 8.92 9.08
C VAL A 69 -0.23 9.91 7.91
N ILE A 70 0.04 9.43 6.70
CA ILE A 70 -0.04 10.19 5.45
C ILE A 70 -0.76 9.32 4.44
N ASP A 71 -1.67 9.92 3.68
CA ASP A 71 -2.36 9.30 2.55
C ASP A 71 -2.42 10.25 1.33
N GLY A 72 -3.20 9.86 0.33
CA GLY A 72 -3.39 10.59 -0.92
C GLY A 72 -2.37 10.23 -1.99
N TYR A 73 -2.33 11.03 -3.04
CA TYR A 73 -1.61 10.70 -4.27
C TYR A 73 -0.72 11.85 -4.74
N PHE A 74 0.35 11.52 -5.46
CA PHE A 74 1.19 12.46 -6.19
C PHE A 74 1.55 11.85 -7.53
N LEU A 75 1.27 12.57 -8.63
CA LEU A 75 1.42 12.05 -10.00
C LEU A 75 0.68 10.71 -10.20
N GLY A 76 -0.45 10.54 -9.51
CA GLY A 76 -1.25 9.32 -9.56
C GLY A 76 -0.68 8.12 -8.79
N LEU A 77 0.39 8.29 -8.02
CA LEU A 77 1.00 7.24 -7.17
C LEU A 77 0.63 7.45 -5.70
N SER A 78 0.37 6.37 -4.96
CA SER A 78 0.04 6.45 -3.53
C SER A 78 1.22 7.02 -2.72
N LYS A 79 0.89 7.86 -1.73
CA LYS A 79 1.81 8.39 -0.72
C LYS A 79 1.64 7.72 0.65
N ARG A 80 0.89 6.62 0.72
CA ARG A 80 0.52 6.00 2.00
C ARG A 80 1.76 5.74 2.84
N SER A 81 1.80 6.36 4.01
CA SER A 81 2.85 6.17 5.01
C SER A 81 2.22 5.60 6.27
N VAL A 82 2.83 4.52 6.76
CA VAL A 82 2.34 3.75 7.91
C VAL A 82 3.35 3.91 9.04
N GLU A 83 2.85 4.23 10.21
CA GLU A 83 3.59 4.25 11.47
C GLU A 83 3.19 3.00 12.27
N PHE A 84 4.18 2.37 12.89
CA PHE A 84 4.01 1.32 13.88
C PHE A 84 4.55 1.90 15.20
N ALA A 85 3.69 1.98 16.22
CA ALA A 85 3.96 2.61 17.52
C ALA A 85 2.98 2.12 18.59
#